data_AF-A0A7X8B5C6-F1
#
_entry.id   AF-A0A7X8B5C6-F1
#
_cell.length_a   1.000
_cell.length_b   1.000
_cell.length_c   1.000
_cell.angle_alpha   90.00
_cell.angle_beta   90.00
_cell.angle_gamma   90.00
#
_symmetry.space_group_name_H-M   'P 1'
#
loop_
_entity.id
_entity.type
_entity.pdbx_description
1 polymer ?
#
loop_
_entity_poly.entity_id
_entity_poly.type
_entity_poly.pdbx_seq_one_letter_code
_entity_poly.pdbx_strand_id
1 'polypeptide(L)'
;MDLERIGPGIKRLPPCYWEPRMLFFGASDTRVREVTGEFPHTVVSRKSTHPLFVLKTLPGVAQRVCPCSSKDWGARRSIRRGCVLQYTGVVTDRASYLVESCSFNLPLDPAFLGRLEFRGRVPEECLDERMA
;
A
#
# COMPACT_ATOMS: atom_id res chain seq x y z
N MET A 1 -12.09 15.44 6.38
CA MET A 1 -11.30 15.91 5.22
C MET A 1 -11.96 15.38 3.98
N ASP A 2 -12.36 16.23 3.04
CA ASP A 2 -13.03 15.80 1.81
C ASP A 2 -11.99 15.46 0.73
N LEU A 3 -11.67 14.18 0.59
CA LEU A 3 -10.63 13.72 -0.33
C LEU A 3 -11.03 13.87 -1.81
N GLU A 4 -12.32 13.98 -2.13
CA GLU A 4 -12.79 14.11 -3.52
C GLU A 4 -12.44 15.48 -4.09
N ARG A 5 -12.40 16.52 -3.24
CA ARG A 5 -12.11 17.89 -3.66
C ARG A 5 -10.61 18.22 -3.74
N ILE A 6 -9.77 17.52 -2.99
CA ILE A 6 -8.33 17.84 -2.86
C ILE A 6 -7.40 16.69 -3.28
N GLY A 7 -7.96 15.52 -3.59
CA GLY A 7 -7.23 14.30 -3.96
C GLY A 7 -6.09 14.50 -4.96
N PRO A 8 -6.24 15.24 -6.08
CA PRO A 8 -5.17 15.43 -7.06
C PRO A 8 -3.91 16.13 -6.52
N GLY A 9 -4.03 16.90 -5.43
CA GLY A 9 -2.92 17.63 -4.80
C GLY A 9 -2.35 16.97 -3.54
N ILE A 10 -3.02 15.94 -2.99
CA ILE A 10 -2.58 15.29 -1.75
C ILE A 10 -1.43 14.34 -2.03
N LYS A 11 -0.27 14.65 -1.45
CA LYS A 11 0.87 13.71 -1.39
C LYS A 11 1.00 13.03 -0.04
N ARG A 12 0.52 13.64 1.04
CA ARG A 12 0.64 13.10 2.41
C ARG A 12 -0.73 13.06 3.06
N LEU A 13 -1.12 11.89 3.54
CA LEU A 13 -2.37 11.68 4.24
C LEU A 13 -2.06 11.14 5.65
N PRO A 14 -2.48 11.82 6.73
CA PRO A 14 -2.30 11.31 8.09
C PRO A 14 -3.01 9.96 8.31
N PRO A 15 -2.44 9.02 9.11
CA PRO A 15 -3.03 7.70 9.35
C PRO A 15 -4.47 7.69 9.84
N CYS A 16 -4.92 8.72 10.55
CA CYS A 16 -6.31 8.83 11.02
C CYS A 16 -7.34 8.93 9.87
N TYR A 17 -6.90 9.25 8.64
CA TYR A 17 -7.75 9.29 7.44
C TYR A 17 -7.56 8.09 6.52
N TRP A 18 -6.77 7.09 6.94
CA TRP A 18 -6.51 5.93 6.09
C TRP A 18 -7.67 4.94 6.15
N GLU A 19 -8.16 4.58 4.96
CA GLU A 19 -9.28 3.68 4.77
C GLU A 19 -8.85 2.42 4.02
N PRO A 20 -9.64 1.33 4.10
CA PRO A 20 -9.39 0.14 3.29
C PRO A 20 -9.26 0.48 1.80
N ARG A 21 -8.34 -0.23 1.14
CA ARG A 21 -7.95 -0.08 -0.25
C ARG A 21 -7.15 1.17 -0.61
N MET A 22 -6.80 2.01 0.36
CA MET A 22 -5.85 3.09 0.10
C MET A 22 -4.46 2.52 -0.22
N LEU A 23 -3.81 3.16 -1.19
CA LEU A 23 -2.48 2.80 -1.66
C LEU A 23 -1.50 3.93 -1.34
N PHE A 24 -0.37 3.55 -0.78
CA PHE A 24 0.73 4.44 -0.46
C PHE A 24 2.01 3.97 -1.14
N PHE A 25 2.90 4.87 -1.51
CA PHE A 25 4.21 4.55 -2.08
C PHE A 25 5.34 5.03 -1.18
N GLY A 26 6.52 4.40 -1.23
CA GLY A 26 7.70 4.88 -0.51
C GLY A 26 8.04 4.12 0.78
N ALA A 27 7.40 2.96 1.04
CA ALA A 27 7.78 2.12 2.18
C ALA A 27 9.14 1.49 1.95
N SER A 28 10.11 1.82 2.80
CA SER A 28 11.48 1.31 2.72
C SER A 28 11.52 -0.20 2.96
N ASP A 29 12.16 -0.96 2.09
CA ASP A 29 12.35 -2.42 2.23
C ASP A 29 12.91 -2.79 3.60
N THR A 30 13.90 -2.04 4.10
CA THR A 30 14.51 -2.27 5.42
C THR A 30 13.50 -2.19 6.56
N ARG A 31 12.56 -1.24 6.50
CA ARG A 31 11.55 -1.07 7.55
C ARG A 31 10.41 -2.06 7.43
N VAL A 32 10.00 -2.38 6.20
CA VAL A 32 9.03 -3.46 5.98
C VAL A 32 9.61 -4.77 6.53
N ARG A 33 10.90 -5.04 6.32
CA ARG A 33 11.60 -6.19 6.90
C ARG A 33 11.63 -6.14 8.43
N GLU A 34 12.00 -5.01 9.04
CA GLU A 34 12.02 -4.88 10.51
C GLU A 34 10.67 -5.24 11.14
N VAL A 35 9.57 -4.90 10.45
CA VAL A 35 8.21 -5.11 10.98
C VAL A 35 7.63 -6.48 10.59
N THR A 36 7.99 -7.03 9.43
CA THR A 36 7.39 -8.29 8.93
C THR A 36 8.26 -9.52 9.12
N GLY A 37 9.59 -9.36 9.27
CA GLY A 37 10.55 -10.47 9.34
C GLY A 37 10.73 -11.27 8.04
N GLU A 38 9.70 -11.38 7.20
CA GLU A 38 9.60 -12.36 6.11
C GLU A 38 9.59 -11.76 4.70
N PHE A 39 9.42 -10.45 4.53
CA PHE A 39 9.30 -9.88 3.18
C PHE A 39 10.62 -10.03 2.39
N PRO A 40 10.62 -10.70 1.23
CA PRO A 40 11.82 -11.10 0.49
C PRO A 40 12.48 -9.90 -0.19
N HIS A 41 13.69 -9.58 0.28
CA HIS A 41 14.50 -8.48 -0.21
C HIS A 41 15.19 -8.87 -1.53
N THR A 42 15.04 -8.06 -2.58
CA THR A 42 16.03 -8.10 -3.68
C THR A 42 17.34 -7.53 -3.13
N VAL A 43 18.31 -8.38 -2.80
CA VAL A 43 19.65 -8.02 -2.25
C VAL A 43 20.40 -6.97 -3.11
N VAL A 44 19.89 -6.65 -4.30
CA VAL A 44 20.53 -5.85 -5.35
C VAL A 44 20.26 -4.34 -5.28
N SER A 45 19.39 -3.79 -4.42
CA SER A 45 19.32 -2.32 -4.31
C SER A 45 19.06 -1.79 -2.90
N ARG A 46 20.02 -1.00 -2.41
CA ARG A 46 19.97 -0.25 -1.14
C ARG A 46 18.90 0.86 -1.11
N LYS A 47 17.96 0.90 -2.07
CA LYS A 47 16.94 1.95 -2.26
C LYS A 47 15.65 1.41 -2.89
N SER A 48 15.29 0.16 -2.65
CA SER A 48 13.97 -0.32 -3.05
C SER A 48 12.91 0.25 -2.09
N THR A 49 11.78 0.67 -2.64
CA THR A 49 10.58 1.03 -1.89
C THR A 49 9.40 0.29 -2.46
N HIS A 50 8.56 -0.26 -1.60
CA HIS A 50 7.34 -0.94 -2.01
C HIS A 50 6.12 -0.06 -1.78
N PRO A 51 5.07 -0.22 -2.61
CA PRO A 51 3.76 0.30 -2.27
C PRO A 51 3.21 -0.44 -1.03
N LEU A 52 2.42 0.26 -0.22
CA LEU A 52 1.63 -0.33 0.86
C LEU A 52 0.15 -0.20 0.55
N PHE A 53 -0.58 -1.28 0.78
CA PHE A 53 -2.02 -1.35 0.64
C PHE A 53 -2.68 -1.50 2.01
N VAL A 54 -3.71 -0.69 2.27
CA VAL A 54 -4.49 -0.76 3.51
C VAL A 54 -5.52 -1.88 3.40
N LEU A 55 -5.35 -2.93 4.20
CA LEU A 55 -6.25 -4.08 4.23
C LEU A 55 -7.53 -3.77 5.01
N LYS A 56 -7.37 -3.24 6.22
CA LYS A 56 -8.48 -2.89 7.12
C LYS A 56 -8.05 -1.90 8.18
N THR A 57 -9.02 -1.18 8.73
CA THR A 57 -8.85 -0.38 9.95
C THR A 57 -9.11 -1.25 11.17
N LEU A 58 -8.29 -1.12 12.22
CA LEU A 58 -8.53 -1.77 13.51
C LEU A 58 -9.05 -0.71 14.50
N PRO A 59 -10.21 -0.92 15.14
CA PRO A 59 -10.74 0.03 16.11
C PRO A 59 -9.73 0.33 17.22
N GLY A 60 -9.41 1.61 17.43
CA GLY A 60 -8.60 2.09 18.55
C GLY A 60 -7.10 1.74 18.52
N VAL A 61 -6.57 1.10 17.47
CA VAL A 61 -5.17 0.61 17.46
C VAL A 61 -4.36 1.12 16.26
N ALA A 62 -4.70 0.74 15.02
CA ALA A 62 -3.91 1.07 13.82
C ALA A 62 -4.61 0.59 12.53
N GLN A 63 -4.04 0.93 11.37
CA GLN A 63 -4.35 0.26 10.11
C GLN A 63 -3.57 -1.05 9.98
N ARG A 64 -4.21 -2.11 9.48
CA ARG A 64 -3.53 -3.31 8.98
C ARG A 64 -3.17 -3.05 7.52
N VAL A 65 -1.89 -3.19 7.18
CA VAL A 65 -1.38 -2.97 5.83
C VAL A 65 -0.63 -4.20 5.32
N CYS A 66 -0.46 -4.32 4.01
CA CYS A 66 0.49 -5.24 3.40
C CYS A 66 1.33 -4.53 2.33
N PRO A 67 2.56 -5.01 2.08
CA PRO A 67 3.34 -4.57 0.95
C PRO A 67 2.79 -5.14 -0.36
N CYS A 68 2.96 -4.36 -1.44
CA CYS A 68 2.66 -4.79 -2.79
C CYS A 68 3.94 -5.19 -3.51
N SER A 69 3.86 -6.18 -4.40
CA SER A 69 4.97 -6.57 -5.27
C SER A 69 4.54 -6.56 -6.74
N SER A 70 5.50 -6.33 -7.64
CA SER A 70 5.29 -6.56 -9.07
C SER A 70 5.47 -8.03 -9.47
N LYS A 71 5.98 -8.86 -8.56
CA LYS A 71 6.13 -10.30 -8.73
C LYS A 71 5.00 -11.03 -8.03
N ASP A 72 4.57 -12.14 -8.61
CA ASP A 72 3.59 -13.02 -8.00
C ASP A 72 4.27 -13.82 -6.87
N TRP A 73 3.79 -13.63 -5.65
CA TRP A 73 4.26 -14.32 -4.44
C TRP A 73 3.23 -15.33 -3.93
N GLY A 74 2.40 -15.88 -4.82
CA GLY A 74 1.21 -16.64 -4.41
C GLY A 74 0.16 -15.73 -3.77
N ALA A 75 0.11 -14.48 -4.24
CA ALA A 75 -0.83 -13.50 -3.72
C ALA A 75 -2.25 -13.86 -4.16
N ARG A 76 -3.17 -13.96 -3.18
CA ARG A 76 -4.59 -14.21 -3.44
C ARG A 76 -5.28 -13.07 -4.17
N ARG A 77 -4.73 -11.85 -4.05
CA ARG A 77 -5.30 -10.65 -4.67
C ARG A 77 -4.23 -9.84 -5.38
N SER A 78 -4.62 -9.16 -6.44
CA SER A 78 -3.78 -8.20 -7.14
C SER A 78 -4.56 -6.97 -7.60
N ILE A 79 -3.88 -5.83 -7.68
CA ILE A 79 -4.37 -4.64 -8.33
C ILE A 79 -4.01 -4.74 -9.81
N ARG A 80 -5.01 -4.69 -10.70
CA ARG A 80 -4.78 -4.75 -12.14
C ARG A 80 -3.96 -3.56 -12.65
N ARG A 81 -3.23 -3.78 -13.74
CA ARG A 81 -2.55 -2.72 -14.49
C ARG A 81 -3.58 -1.75 -15.10
N GLY A 82 -3.25 -0.46 -15.16
CA GLY A 82 -4.12 0.55 -15.78
C GLY A 82 -5.30 0.95 -14.90
N CYS A 83 -5.28 0.59 -13.62
CA CYS A 83 -6.31 1.00 -12.67
C CYS A 83 -6.19 2.50 -12.37
N VAL A 84 -7.30 3.22 -12.51
CA VAL A 84 -7.41 4.63 -12.11
C VAL A 84 -7.77 4.69 -10.63
N LEU A 85 -6.87 5.23 -9.81
CA LEU A 85 -7.08 5.34 -8.37
C LEU A 85 -8.05 6.48 -8.06
N GLN A 86 -9.00 6.22 -7.16
CA GLN A 86 -9.94 7.21 -6.65
C GLN A 86 -9.20 8.34 -5.94
N TYR A 87 -9.83 9.51 -5.89
CA TYR A 87 -9.33 10.78 -5.35
C TYR A 87 -8.20 11.42 -6.17
N THR A 88 -7.16 10.68 -6.53
CA THR A 88 -5.97 11.25 -7.18
C THR A 88 -6.01 11.18 -8.71
N GLY A 89 -6.80 10.26 -9.28
CA GLY A 89 -6.79 9.97 -10.73
C GLY A 89 -5.51 9.30 -11.23
N VAL A 90 -4.60 8.91 -10.32
CA VAL A 90 -3.33 8.25 -10.68
C VAL A 90 -3.61 6.89 -11.32
N VAL A 91 -2.95 6.61 -12.44
CA VAL A 91 -3.06 5.32 -13.14
C VAL A 91 -1.93 4.38 -12.71
N THR A 92 -2.26 3.13 -12.36
CA THR A 92 -1.25 2.10 -12.09
C THR A 92 -0.52 1.69 -13.36
N ASP A 93 0.81 1.72 -13.35
CA ASP A 93 1.67 1.42 -14.51
C ASP A 93 1.81 -0.09 -14.76
N ARG A 94 1.62 -0.90 -13.71
CA ARG A 94 1.79 -2.36 -13.70
C ARG A 94 0.78 -3.05 -12.77
N ALA A 95 0.63 -4.36 -12.94
CA ALA A 95 -0.09 -5.19 -11.98
C ALA A 95 0.69 -5.26 -10.67
N SER A 96 0.00 -5.15 -9.54
CA SER A 96 0.60 -5.15 -8.20
C SER A 96 -0.05 -6.21 -7.33
N TYR A 97 0.68 -7.27 -7.00
CA TYR A 97 0.25 -8.37 -6.15
C TYR A 97 0.26 -7.95 -4.67
N LEU A 98 -0.84 -8.21 -3.96
CA LEU A 98 -0.98 -7.91 -2.55
C LEU A 98 -0.37 -9.04 -1.73
N VAL A 99 0.79 -8.79 -1.11
CA VAL A 99 1.52 -9.82 -0.34
C VAL A 99 0.97 -9.88 1.08
N GLU A 100 -0.26 -10.37 1.22
CA GLU A 100 -1.03 -10.37 2.47
C GLU A 100 -0.44 -11.26 3.57
N SER A 101 0.34 -12.27 3.19
CA SER A 101 1.14 -13.07 4.12
C SER A 101 2.12 -12.20 4.92
N CYS A 102 2.63 -11.13 4.32
CA CYS A 102 3.51 -10.15 4.97
C CYS A 102 2.72 -8.95 5.54
N SER A 103 1.48 -9.16 6.00
CA SER A 103 0.68 -8.08 6.57
C SER A 103 1.10 -7.72 8.00
N PHE A 104 1.05 -6.44 8.32
CA PHE A 104 1.46 -5.92 9.63
C PHE A 104 0.57 -4.74 10.06
N ASN A 105 0.65 -4.39 11.35
CA ASN A 105 -0.01 -3.20 11.88
C ASN A 105 0.89 -1.99 11.61
N LEU A 106 0.32 -0.94 11.03
CA LEU A 106 1.03 0.26 10.65
C LEU A 106 1.77 0.87 11.86
N PRO A 107 3.11 1.00 11.81
CA PRO A 107 3.85 1.71 12.84
C PRO A 107 3.50 3.20 12.82
N LEU A 108 3.23 3.78 13.99
CA LEU A 108 3.03 5.22 14.14
C LEU A 108 4.36 6.02 14.20
N ASP A 109 5.48 5.38 13.86
CA ASP A 109 6.79 6.02 13.76
C ASP A 109 6.76 7.12 12.67
N PRO A 110 7.00 8.40 13.04
CA PRO A 110 7.04 9.50 12.08
C PRO A 110 8.07 9.28 10.97
N ALA A 111 9.16 8.57 11.27
CA ALA A 111 10.18 8.33 10.29
C ALA A 111 9.68 7.34 9.23
N PHE A 112 8.88 6.32 9.60
CA PHE A 112 8.16 5.43 8.68
C PHE A 112 7.12 6.18 7.85
N LEU A 113 6.23 6.91 8.52
CA LEU A 113 5.09 7.58 7.90
C LEU A 113 5.50 8.74 6.97
N GLY A 114 6.55 9.49 7.33
CA GLY A 114 6.97 10.68 6.60
C GLY A 114 7.49 10.42 5.18
N ARG A 115 7.77 9.15 4.84
CA ARG A 115 8.18 8.73 3.49
C ARG A 115 7.03 8.22 2.63
N LEU A 116 5.86 8.01 3.23
CA LEU A 116 4.71 7.45 2.53
C LEU A 116 3.96 8.53 1.78
N GLU A 117 3.85 8.32 0.47
CA GLU A 117 3.09 9.18 -0.41
C GLU A 117 1.73 8.54 -0.72
N PHE A 118 0.66 9.27 -0.45
CA PHE A 118 -0.68 8.83 -0.82
C PHE A 118 -0.81 8.80 -2.35
N ARG A 119 -1.25 7.66 -2.89
CA ARG A 119 -1.44 7.47 -4.33
C ARG A 119 -2.91 7.45 -4.74
N GLY A 120 -3.83 7.34 -3.79
CA GLY A 120 -5.26 7.22 -4.03
C GLY A 120 -5.83 5.96 -3.41
N ARG A 121 -7.10 5.69 -3.68
CA ARG A 121 -7.80 4.48 -3.24
C ARG A 121 -8.11 3.59 -4.42
N VAL A 122 -7.82 2.30 -4.28
CA VAL A 122 -8.07 1.31 -5.33
C VAL A 122 -9.59 1.03 -5.39
N PRO A 123 -10.24 1.23 -6.56
CA PRO A 123 -11.60 0.77 -6.79
C PRO A 123 -11.72 -0.76 -6.64
N GLU A 124 -12.88 -1.26 -6.19
CA GLU A 124 -13.06 -2.71 -5.97
C GLU A 124 -12.94 -3.51 -7.27
N GLU A 125 -13.43 -2.95 -8.37
CA GLU A 125 -13.37 -3.51 -9.72
C GLU A 125 -11.95 -3.63 -10.29
N CYS A 126 -10.96 -3.04 -9.62
CA CYS A 126 -9.54 -3.19 -9.95
C CYS A 126 -8.84 -4.29 -9.14
N LEU A 127 -9.51 -4.87 -8.15
CA LEU A 127 -8.97 -5.95 -7.33
C LEU A 127 -9.36 -7.29 -7.95
N ASP A 128 -8.37 -7.96 -8.51
CA ASP A 128 -8.55 -9.32 -9.03
C ASP A 128 -8.36 -10.30 -7.86
N GLU A 129 -9.35 -11.16 -7.64
CA GLU A 129 -9.25 -12.30 -6.73
C GLU A 129 -8.78 -13.53 -7.50
N ARG A 130 -7.76 -14.20 -6.99
CA ARG A 130 -7.25 -15.45 -7.52
C ARG A 130 -7.67 -16.55 -6.54
N MET A 131 -8.58 -17.41 -7.00
CA MET A 131 -8.87 -18.64 -6.28
C MET A 131 -7.60 -19.51 -6.32
N ALA A 132 -7.13 -19.89 -5.13
CA ALA A 132 -6.02 -20.81 -4.95
C ALA A 132 -6.45 -22.24 -5.30
#